data_AF-A0AAV5GSN0-F1
#
_entry.id   AF-A0AAV5GSN0-F1
#
_cell.length_a   1.000
_cell.length_b   1.000
_cell.length_c   1.000
_cell.angle_alpha   90.00
_cell.angle_beta   90.00
_cell.angle_gamma   90.00
#
_symmetry.space_group_name_H-M   'P 1'
#
loop_
_entity.id
_entity.type
_entity.pdbx_description
1 polymer ?
#
loop_
_entity_poly.entity_id
_entity_poly.type
_entity_poly.pdbx_seq_one_letter_code
_entity_poly.pdbx_strand_id
1 'polypeptide(L)' 'MRMLCRLLLPIRLVQGSCPGVVKRVVTLRKSLITHTSRAALEKINLKFIDTSSKFGHGRFQTIEEKNAFLGQLKIKA' A
#
# COMPACT_ATOMS: atom_id res chain seq x y z
N MET A 1 7.16 -19.26 -6.33
CA MET A 1 8.03 -19.64 -7.48
C MET A 1 7.29 -19.22 -8.74
N ARG A 2 7.65 -18.06 -9.30
CA ARG A 2 8.27 -17.89 -10.63
C ARG A 2 7.32 -18.36 -11.75
N MET A 3 6.80 -17.52 -12.65
CA MET A 3 7.52 -16.61 -13.54
C MET A 3 6.58 -15.46 -13.96
N LEU A 4 6.95 -14.22 -13.69
CA LEU A 4 7.66 -13.31 -14.61
C LEU A 4 6.72 -12.55 -15.58
N CYS A 5 6.13 -11.50 -15.04
CA CYS A 5 6.05 -10.20 -15.69
C CYS A 5 6.24 -9.22 -14.53
N ARG A 6 7.42 -8.75 -14.13
CA ARG A 6 8.64 -8.31 -14.84
C ARG A 6 8.36 -7.44 -16.06
N LEU A 7 7.60 -6.38 -15.81
CA LEU A 7 7.90 -5.06 -16.33
C LEU A 7 8.07 -4.13 -15.13
N LEU A 8 9.31 -3.71 -14.87
CA LEU A 8 9.75 -2.51 -14.15
C LEU A 8 8.69 -1.85 -13.23
N LEU A 9 8.69 -2.16 -11.92
CA LEU A 9 7.67 -1.67 -10.97
C LEU A 9 8.16 -0.47 -10.16
N PRO A 10 7.75 0.77 -10.47
CA PRO A 10 7.40 1.75 -9.45
C PRO A 10 5.98 1.45 -8.96
N ILE A 11 5.82 1.02 -7.71
CA ILE A 11 4.51 0.92 -7.05
C ILE A 11 3.83 2.29 -7.10
N ARG A 12 2.55 2.34 -7.52
CA ARG A 12 1.75 3.57 -7.57
C ARG A 12 0.59 3.48 -6.59
N LEU A 13 0.45 4.49 -5.73
CA LEU A 13 -0.70 4.65 -4.85
C LEU A 13 -1.83 5.30 -5.65
N VAL A 14 -2.99 4.64 -5.71
CA VAL A 14 -4.21 5.17 -6.31
C VAL A 14 -5.16 5.56 -5.19
N GLN A 15 -5.80 6.71 -5.31
CA GLN A 15 -6.82 7.13 -4.34
C GLN A 15 -8.04 6.19 -4.43
N GLY A 16 -8.44 5.61 -3.30
CA GLY A 16 -9.63 4.77 -3.21
C GLY A 16 -9.40 3.31 -3.66
N SER A 17 -10.38 2.74 -4.37
CA SER A 17 -10.38 1.35 -4.80
C SER A 17 -10.00 1.19 -6.27
N CYS A 18 -9.43 0.03 -6.61
CA CYS A 18 -9.18 -0.38 -7.99
C CYS A 18 -10.11 -1.54 -8.36
N PRO A 19 -10.51 -1.67 -9.64
CA PRO A 19 -11.40 -2.74 -10.05
C PRO A 19 -10.70 -4.10 -9.96
N GLY A 20 -11.28 -4.99 -9.16
CA GLY A 20 -10.92 -6.41 -9.09
C GLY A 20 -10.21 -6.84 -7.82
N VAL A 21 -9.80 -8.12 -7.82
CA VAL A 21 -9.10 -8.76 -6.70
C VAL A 21 -7.60 -8.46 -6.76
N VAL A 22 -6.94 -8.63 -5.62
CA VAL A 22 -5.48 -8.50 -5.51
C VAL A 22 -4.80 -9.39 -6.57
N LYS A 23 -3.74 -8.86 -7.22
CA LYS A 23 -2.97 -9.49 -8.33
C LYS A 23 -3.64 -9.50 -9.71
N ARG A 24 -4.83 -8.91 -9.88
CA ARG A 24 -5.42 -8.72 -11.22
C ARG A 24 -4.62 -7.68 -12.01
N VAL A 25 -4.43 -7.94 -13.31
CA VAL A 25 -3.83 -6.95 -14.23
C VAL A 25 -4.79 -5.78 -14.41
N VAL A 26 -4.29 -4.55 -14.18
CA VAL A 26 -5.06 -3.31 -14.35
C VAL A 26 -4.34 -2.41 -15.35
N THR A 27 -5.05 -1.98 -16.39
CA THR A 27 -4.54 -1.02 -17.37
C THR A 27 -4.88 0.41 -16.94
N LEU A 28 -3.88 1.22 -16.64
CA LEU A 28 -4.07 2.64 -16.33
C LEU A 28 -3.96 3.49 -17.60
N ARG A 29 -4.97 4.32 -17.88
CA ARG A 29 -4.99 5.29 -18.98
C ARG A 29 -5.02 6.71 -18.40
N LYS A 30 -4.46 7.67 -19.12
CA LYS A 30 -4.71 9.10 -18.84
C LYS A 30 -6.21 9.40 -18.98
N SER A 31 -6.68 10.39 -18.23
CA SER A 31 -8.07 10.87 -18.37
C SER A 31 -8.28 11.41 -19.79
N LEU A 32 -9.48 11.17 -20.34
CA LEU A 32 -9.87 11.72 -21.64
C LEU A 32 -10.34 13.18 -21.52
N ILE A 33 -10.82 13.55 -20.34
CA ILE A 33 -11.30 14.89 -20.02
C ILE A 33 -10.18 15.62 -19.27
N THR A 34 -9.96 16.87 -19.63
CA THR A 34 -9.05 17.78 -18.92
C THR A 34 -9.66 18.16 -17.58
N HIS A 35 -9.03 17.75 -16.49
CA HIS A 35 -9.51 18.08 -15.14
C HIS A 35 -9.16 19.53 -14.80
N THR A 36 -10.17 20.33 -14.45
CA THR A 36 -10.03 21.72 -14.01
C THR A 36 -10.31 21.92 -12.51
N SER A 37 -10.79 20.88 -11.83
CA SER A 37 -11.12 20.95 -10.40
C SER A 37 -9.85 21.03 -9.54
N ARG A 38 -9.93 21.82 -8.46
CA ARG A 38 -8.80 22.00 -7.51
C ARG A 38 -8.32 20.67 -6.94
N ALA A 39 -9.26 19.81 -6.52
CA ALA A 39 -8.96 18.48 -6.00
C ALA A 39 -8.12 17.59 -6.94
N ALA A 40 -8.22 17.77 -8.26
CA ALA A 40 -7.48 16.97 -9.24
C ALA A 40 -6.08 17.55 -9.56
N LEU A 41 -5.86 18.84 -9.29
CA LEU A 41 -4.61 19.55 -9.60
C LEU A 41 -3.71 19.74 -8.37
N GLU A 42 -4.19 19.35 -7.20
CA GLU A 42 -3.45 19.44 -5.94
C GLU A 42 -2.20 18.55 -5.95
N LYS A 43 -1.05 19.14 -5.56
CA LYS A 43 0.18 18.40 -5.30
C LYS A 43 0.08 17.76 -3.92
N ILE A 44 0.06 16.44 -3.87
CA ILE A 44 -0.16 15.68 -2.64
C ILE A 44 1.18 15.43 -1.93
N ASN A 45 1.35 16.00 -0.73
CA ASN A 45 2.42 15.66 0.19
C ASN A 45 1.87 14.71 1.28
N LEU A 46 2.29 13.45 1.24
CA LEU A 46 1.85 12.44 2.21
C LEU A 46 2.65 12.58 3.51
N LYS A 47 1.96 12.75 4.65
CA LYS A 47 2.61 12.88 5.97
C LYS A 47 2.89 11.52 6.63
N PHE A 48 2.01 10.54 6.42
CA PHE A 48 2.08 9.23 7.06
C PHE A 48 1.47 8.16 6.14
N ILE A 49 2.08 6.98 6.13
CA ILE A 49 1.60 5.79 5.45
C ILE A 49 1.45 4.71 6.51
N ASP A 50 0.25 4.14 6.62
CA ASP A 50 0.02 3.02 7.53
C ASP A 50 0.65 1.74 6.95
N THR A 51 1.62 1.20 7.68
CA THR A 51 2.33 -0.05 7.37
C THR A 51 1.96 -1.17 8.32
N SER A 52 0.94 -0.96 9.17
CA SER A 52 0.44 -1.96 10.09
C SER A 52 -0.10 -3.18 9.35
N SER A 53 -0.03 -4.34 10.02
CA SER A 53 -0.63 -5.56 9.49
C SER A 53 -2.13 -5.38 9.27
N LYS A 54 -2.60 -5.74 8.07
CA LYS A 54 -4.02 -5.84 7.74
C LYS A 54 -4.59 -7.24 7.90
N PHE A 55 -3.77 -8.20 8.35
CA PHE A 55 -4.24 -9.49 8.78
C PHE A 55 -4.69 -9.39 10.24
N GLY A 56 -6.01 -9.41 10.46
CA GLY A 56 -6.61 -9.16 11.78
C GLY A 56 -6.58 -7.69 12.18
N HIS A 57 -6.29 -7.41 13.45
CA HIS A 57 -6.25 -6.05 14.00
C HIS A 57 -4.80 -5.57 14.10
N GLY A 58 -4.40 -4.67 13.21
CA GLY A 58 -3.06 -4.06 13.22
C GLY A 58 -2.88 -3.11 14.40
N ARG A 59 -1.79 -3.28 15.16
CA ARG A 59 -1.45 -2.44 16.33
C ARG A 59 -0.08 -1.77 16.27
N PHE A 60 0.86 -2.33 15.50
CA PHE A 60 2.24 -1.86 15.41
C PHE A 60 2.57 -1.51 13.96
N GLN A 61 3.31 -0.43 13.75
CA GLN A 61 3.74 0.01 12.42
C GLN A 61 5.07 -0.64 12.04
N THR A 62 5.95 -0.82 13.03
CA THR A 62 7.26 -1.47 12.87
C THR A 62 7.35 -2.76 13.69
N ILE A 63 8.27 -3.64 13.27
CA ILE A 63 8.56 -4.89 14.01
C ILE A 63 9.24 -4.56 15.35
N GLU A 64 10.03 -3.49 15.38
CA GLU A 64 10.74 -3.01 16.57
C GLU A 64 9.75 -2.55 17.66
N GLU A 65 8.73 -1.76 17.31
CA GLU A 65 7.65 -1.36 18.22
C GLU A 65 6.95 -2.58 18.82
N LYS A 66 6.67 -3.59 17.99
CA LYS A 66 6.03 -4.83 18.43
C LYS A 66 6.90 -5.59 19.42
N ASN A 67 8.19 -5.71 19.15
CA ASN A 67 9.12 -6.42 20.02
C ASN A 67 9.34 -5.69 21.34
N ALA A 68 9.45 -4.37 21.31
CA ALA A 68 9.55 -3.54 22.51
C ALA A 68 8.29 -3.64 23.38
N PHE A 69 7.10 -3.66 22.76
CA PHE A 69 5.84 -3.79 23.48
C PHE A 69 5.62 -5.18 24.09
N LEU A 70 5.92 -6.24 23.34
CA LEU A 70 5.68 -7.62 23.78
C LEU A 70 6.76 -8.15 24.73
N GLY A 71 7.94 -7.52 24.77
CA GLY A 71 9.05 -7.92 25.64
C GLY A 71 9.59 -9.31 25.30
N GLN A 72 10.07 -10.02 26.33
CA GLN A 72 10.61 -11.37 26.15
C GLN A 72 9.48 -12.38 25.96
N LEU A 73 9.38 -12.89 24.73
CA LEU A 73 8.44 -13.95 24.38
C LEU A 73 9.05 -15.32 24.68
N LYS A 74 8.20 -16.30 25.01
CA LYS A 74 8.62 -17.71 25.14
C LYS A 74 9.14 -18.22 23.79
N ILE A 75 10.35 -18.79 23.80
CA ILE A 75 10.94 -19.45 22.62
C ILE A 75 9.98 -20.57 22.20
N LYS A 76 9.44 -20.50 20.99
CA LYS A 76 8.73 -21.64 20.40
C LYS A 76 9.81 -22.65 19.99
N ALA A 77 9.79 -23.81 20.64
CA ALA A 77 10.62 -24.96 20.31
C ALA A 77 10.42 -25.39 18.84
#